data_AF-A0A2U2CLW7-F1
#
_entry.id   AF-A0A2U2CLW7-F1
#
_cell.length_a   1.000
_cell.length_b   1.000
_cell.length_c   1.000
_cell.angle_alpha   90.00
_cell.angle_beta   90.00
_cell.angle_gamma   90.00
#
_symmetry.space_group_name_H-M   'P 1'
#
loop_
_entity.id
_entity.type
_entity.pdbx_description
1 polymer ?
#
loop_
_entity_poly.entity_id
_entity_poly.type
_entity_poly.pdbx_seq_one_letter_code
_entity_poly.pdbx_strand_id
1 'polypeptide(L)'
;WWSVRPSDAGGADLVERACRQVAGVAADIARDCAHIGQDRLCSVDYEALCAAPERTLAAVAEYLERHGLPAAPRAGVPGAFALHPSRPLEADREARLQAQLAALGVSA
;
A
#
# COMPACT_ATOMS: atom_id res chain seq x y z
N TRP A 1 2.89 11.91 2.41
CA TRP A 1 1.90 12.96 2.13
C TRP A 1 1.05 12.46 0.97
N TRP A 2 -0.16 11.97 1.23
CA TRP A 2 -1.08 11.61 0.15
C TRP A 2 -1.84 12.88 -0.27
N SER A 3 -1.87 13.17 -1.57
CA SER A 3 -2.52 14.36 -2.13
C SER A 3 -4.05 14.29 -2.12
N VAL A 4 -4.62 13.15 -1.70
CA VAL A 4 -6.07 12.95 -1.60
C VAL A 4 -6.47 13.06 -0.13
N ARG A 5 -7.48 13.88 0.13
CA ARG A 5 -8.10 13.96 1.46
C ARG A 5 -8.89 12.66 1.69
N PRO A 6 -8.58 11.86 2.72
CA PRO A 6 -9.36 10.66 3.01
C PRO A 6 -10.81 11.02 3.29
N SER A 7 -11.71 10.12 2.89
CA SER A 7 -13.15 10.25 3.15
C SER A 7 -13.48 10.36 4.65
N ASP A 8 -12.69 9.71 5.52
CA ASP A 8 -12.71 9.91 6.97
C ASP A 8 -11.38 10.51 7.48
N ALA A 9 -11.46 11.71 8.04
CA ALA A 9 -10.34 12.42 8.67
C ALA A 9 -10.67 12.93 10.09
N GLY A 10 -11.75 12.44 10.69
CA GLY A 10 -12.17 12.79 12.05
C GLY A 10 -11.33 12.10 13.13
N GLY A 11 -11.70 12.28 14.40
CA GLY A 11 -11.07 11.61 15.55
C GLY A 11 -10.78 12.58 16.71
N ALA A 12 -10.85 12.08 17.94
CA ALA A 12 -10.67 12.85 19.16
C ALA A 12 -9.19 13.14 19.47
N ASP A 13 -8.28 12.26 19.04
CA ASP A 13 -6.83 12.42 19.22
C ASP A 13 -6.05 12.11 17.93
N LEU A 14 -4.73 12.33 17.96
CA LEU A 14 -3.87 12.11 16.79
C LEU A 14 -3.81 10.65 16.34
N VAL A 15 -3.93 9.70 17.27
CA VAL A 15 -3.85 8.27 16.99
C VAL A 15 -5.13 7.82 16.31
N GLU A 16 -6.28 8.19 16.87
CA GLU A 16 -7.59 7.90 16.28
C GLU A 16 -7.71 8.55 14.90
N ARG A 17 -7.25 9.80 14.75
CA ARG A 17 -7.22 10.48 13.45
C ARG A 17 -6.36 9.72 12.44
N ALA A 18 -5.18 9.26 12.83
CA ALA A 18 -4.32 8.48 11.94
C ALA A 18 -4.97 7.16 11.53
N CYS A 19 -5.56 6.42 12.48
CA CYS A 19 -6.25 5.16 12.20
C CYS A 19 -7.46 5.36 11.26
N ARG A 20 -8.29 6.38 11.50
CA ARG A 20 -9.42 6.72 10.64
C ARG A 20 -8.98 7.11 9.24
N GLN A 21 -7.89 7.86 9.11
CA GLN A 21 -7.34 8.19 7.79
C GLN A 21 -6.87 6.96 7.04
N VAL A 22 -6.16 6.04 7.71
CA VAL A 22 -5.75 4.76 7.11
C VAL A 22 -6.97 3.95 6.67
N ALA A 23 -7.98 3.82 7.54
CA ALA A 23 -9.21 3.09 7.23
C ALA A 23 -10.00 3.71 6.07
N GLY A 24 -10.15 5.04 6.08
CA GLY A 24 -10.81 5.79 5.01
C GLY A 24 -10.12 5.60 3.67
N VAL A 25 -8.78 5.73 3.62
CA VAL A 25 -8.03 5.48 2.38
C VAL A 25 -8.15 4.03 1.92
N ALA A 26 -8.05 3.05 2.83
CA ALA A 26 -8.20 1.65 2.47
C ALA A 26 -9.59 1.36 1.87
N ALA A 27 -10.65 1.91 2.46
CA ALA A 27 -12.01 1.79 1.94
C ALA A 27 -12.19 2.50 0.59
N ASP A 28 -11.59 3.69 0.44
CA ASP A 28 -11.61 4.44 -0.82
C ASP A 28 -10.92 3.65 -1.95
N ILE A 29 -9.72 3.11 -1.68
CA ILE A 29 -9.00 2.24 -2.63
C ILE A 29 -9.83 0.99 -2.96
N ALA A 30 -10.39 0.30 -1.96
CA ALA A 30 -11.16 -0.91 -2.20
C ALA A 30 -12.40 -0.66 -3.07
N ARG A 31 -13.13 0.44 -2.81
CA ARG A 31 -14.27 0.87 -3.62
C ARG A 31 -13.85 1.18 -5.05
N ASP A 32 -12.78 1.95 -5.22
CA ASP A 32 -12.32 2.36 -6.54
C ASP A 32 -11.81 1.16 -7.35
N CYS A 33 -11.07 0.25 -6.71
CA CYS A 33 -10.67 -1.04 -7.28
C CYS A 33 -11.87 -1.89 -7.72
N ALA A 34 -12.91 -1.99 -6.88
CA ALA A 34 -14.14 -2.70 -7.22
C ALA A 34 -14.88 -2.05 -8.41
N HIS A 35 -14.84 -0.72 -8.50
CA HIS A 35 -15.49 0.03 -9.58
C HIS A 35 -14.77 -0.13 -10.93
N ILE A 36 -13.44 -0.06 -10.96
CA ILE A 36 -12.67 -0.13 -12.22
C ILE A 36 -12.43 -1.56 -12.72
N GLY A 37 -12.56 -2.55 -11.83
CA GLY A 37 -12.38 -3.96 -12.12
C GLY A 37 -10.92 -4.43 -12.04
N GLN A 38 -10.73 -5.71 -11.70
CA GLN A 38 -9.41 -6.30 -11.40
C GLN A 38 -8.43 -6.29 -12.58
N ASP A 39 -8.94 -6.33 -13.81
CA ASP A 39 -8.10 -6.30 -15.01
C ASP A 39 -7.33 -4.97 -15.16
N ARG A 40 -7.79 -3.90 -14.51
CA ARG A 40 -7.15 -2.58 -14.56
C ARG A 40 -6.26 -2.30 -13.36
N LEU A 41 -5.92 -3.33 -12.60
CA LEU A 41 -5.13 -3.23 -11.37
C LEU A 41 -3.82 -4.01 -11.52
N CYS A 42 -2.73 -3.36 -11.11
CA CYS A 42 -1.45 -4.01 -10.88
C CYS A 42 -1.06 -3.75 -9.42
N SER A 43 -1.07 -4.81 -8.61
CA SER A 43 -0.64 -4.74 -7.21
C SER A 43 0.85 -5.00 -7.10
N VAL A 44 1.54 -4.16 -6.34
CA VAL A 44 2.97 -4.30 -6.05
C VAL A 44 3.14 -4.31 -4.54
N ASP A 45 3.60 -5.46 -4.04
CA ASP A 45 3.97 -5.63 -2.64
C ASP A 45 5.38 -5.07 -2.39
N TYR A 46 5.53 -4.29 -1.33
CA TYR A 46 6.78 -3.60 -1.04
C TYR A 46 7.90 -4.57 -0.67
N GLU A 47 7.60 -5.56 0.16
CA GLU A 47 8.52 -6.59 0.61
C GLU A 47 9.00 -7.45 -0.57
N ALA A 48 8.08 -7.84 -1.47
CA ALA A 48 8.40 -8.55 -2.70
C ALA A 48 9.27 -7.71 -3.65
N LEU A 49 8.96 -6.42 -3.81
CA LEU A 49 9.77 -5.48 -4.58
C LEU A 49 11.18 -5.37 -4.00
N CYS A 50 11.32 -5.26 -2.68
CA CYS A 50 12.64 -5.17 -2.06
C CYS A 50 13.43 -6.48 -2.18
N ALA A 51 12.78 -7.63 -2.02
CA ALA A 51 13.43 -8.93 -2.05
C ALA A 51 13.84 -9.38 -3.46
N ALA A 52 13.06 -9.04 -4.49
CA ALA A 52 13.30 -9.48 -5.87
C ALA A 52 12.78 -8.43 -6.88
N PRO A 53 13.41 -7.26 -6.98
CA PRO A 53 12.87 -6.14 -7.75
C PRO A 53 12.80 -6.42 -9.24
N GLU A 54 13.74 -7.18 -9.82
CA GLU A 54 13.66 -7.58 -11.23
C GLU A 54 12.40 -8.41 -11.53
N ARG A 55 12.06 -9.35 -10.65
CA ARG A 55 10.85 -10.18 -10.79
C ARG A 55 9.59 -9.33 -10.68
N THR A 56 9.54 -8.42 -9.72
CA THR A 56 8.39 -7.52 -9.54
C THR A 56 8.25 -6.56 -10.74
N LEU A 57 9.35 -6.01 -11.24
CA LEU A 57 9.32 -5.14 -12.41
C LEU A 57 8.98 -5.88 -13.71
N ALA A 58 9.39 -7.15 -13.85
CA ALA A 58 8.97 -7.98 -14.97
C ALA A 58 7.44 -8.20 -14.96
N ALA A 59 6.83 -8.45 -13.80
CA ALA A 59 5.38 -8.57 -13.68
C ALA A 59 4.65 -7.26 -14.00
N VAL A 60 5.21 -6.12 -13.59
CA VAL A 60 4.69 -4.78 -13.97
C VAL A 60 4.81 -4.55 -15.48
N ALA A 61 5.93 -4.92 -16.09
CA ALA A 61 6.13 -4.80 -17.53
C ALA A 61 5.11 -5.66 -18.31
N GLU A 62 4.91 -6.91 -17.92
CA GLU A 62 3.90 -7.80 -18.51
C GLU A 62 2.49 -7.21 -18.39
N TYR A 63 2.14 -6.64 -17.23
CA TYR A 63 0.88 -5.93 -17.06
C TYR A 63 0.74 -4.76 -18.05
N LEU A 64 1.74 -3.88 -18.15
CA LEU A 64 1.70 -2.74 -19.06
C LEU A 64 1.58 -3.18 -20.53
N GLU A 65 2.34 -4.20 -20.94
CA GLU A 65 2.31 -4.73 -22.31
C GLU A 65 0.95 -5.30 -22.69
N ARG A 66 0.28 -6.02 -21.77
CA ARG A 66 -1.09 -6.50 -21.97
C ARG A 66 -2.10 -5.36 -22.20
N HIS A 67 -1.81 -4.16 -21.68
CA HIS A 67 -2.60 -2.95 -21.91
C HIS A 67 -2.06 -2.05 -23.03
N GLY A 68 -1.18 -2.58 -23.88
CA GLY A 68 -0.66 -1.87 -25.06
C GLY A 68 0.38 -0.80 -24.75
N LEU A 69 0.95 -0.81 -23.54
CA LEU A 69 2.00 0.09 -23.12
C LEU A 69 3.34 -0.65 -23.07
N PRO A 70 4.24 -0.48 -24.04
CA PRO A 70 5.53 -1.14 -24.02
C PRO A 70 6.38 -0.65 -22.83
N ALA A 71 6.94 -1.57 -22.06
CA ALA A 71 7.75 -1.27 -20.89
C ALA A 71 9.18 -1.79 -21.08
N ALA A 72 10.13 -0.88 -21.31
CA ALA A 72 11.54 -1.22 -21.43
C ALA A 72 12.32 -0.80 -20.16
N PRO A 73 13.22 -1.65 -19.63
CA PRO A 73 14.12 -1.25 -18.55
C PRO A 73 14.98 -0.06 -18.97
N ARG A 74 15.04 0.98 -18.14
CA ARG A 74 15.85 2.18 -18.40
C ARG A 74 17.24 2.13 -17.76
N ALA A 75 17.41 1.34 -16.70
CA ALA A 75 18.64 1.24 -15.93
C ALA A 75 18.76 -0.15 -15.32
N GLY A 76 19.98 -0.50 -14.88
CA GLY A 76 20.19 -1.69 -14.07
C GLY A 76 19.50 -1.55 -12.72
N VAL A 77 18.78 -2.59 -12.31
CA VAL A 77 18.09 -2.66 -11.02
C VAL A 77 18.93 -3.50 -10.07
N PRO A 78 19.15 -3.09 -8.82
CA PRO A 78 19.86 -3.93 -7.84
C PRO A 78 19.17 -5.28 -7.67
N GLY A 79 19.91 -6.34 -7.34
CA GLY A 79 19.31 -7.67 -7.08
C GLY A 79 18.39 -7.70 -5.85
N ALA A 80 18.54 -6.74 -4.93
CA ALA A 80 17.65 -6.50 -3.80
C ALA A 80 17.78 -5.05 -3.31
N PHE A 81 16.75 -4.57 -2.62
CA PHE A 81 16.80 -3.33 -1.84
C PHE A 81 16.86 -3.64 -0.35
N ALA A 82 17.61 -2.83 0.40
CA ALA A 82 17.63 -2.95 1.86
C ALA A 82 16.25 -2.62 2.42
N LEU A 83 15.65 -3.58 3.12
CA LEU A 83 14.46 -3.32 3.92
C LEU A 83 14.87 -2.51 5.14
N HIS A 84 14.38 -1.28 5.21
CA HIS A 84 14.50 -0.48 6.41
C HIS A 84 13.21 -0.66 7.21
N PRO A 85 13.22 -1.47 8.28
CA PRO A 85 12.03 -1.63 9.09
C PRO A 85 11.64 -0.26 9.64
N SER A 86 10.33 -0.02 9.71
CA SER A 86 9.82 1.11 10.47
C SER A 86 10.35 1.03 11.89
N ARG A 87 10.60 2.20 12.51
CA ARG A 87 11.02 2.23 13.92
C ARG A 87 10.01 1.41 14.74
N PRO A 88 10.46 0.39 15.50
CA PRO A 88 9.55 -0.42 16.28
C PRO A 88 8.80 0.46 17.27
N LEU A 89 7.52 0.16 17.43
CA LEU A 89 6.69 0.77 18.46
C LEU A 89 6.81 -0.06 19.74
N GLU A 90 6.59 0.58 20.88
CA GLU A 90 6.39 -0.14 22.13
C GLU A 90 5.20 -1.09 21.99
N ALA A 91 5.30 -2.32 22.52
CA ALA A 91 4.32 -3.39 22.31
C ALA A 91 2.87 -2.95 22.64
N ASP A 92 2.68 -2.22 23.74
CA ASP A 92 1.37 -1.70 24.14
C ASP A 92 0.81 -0.69 23.14
N ARG A 93 1.69 0.14 22.54
CA ARG A 93 1.30 1.13 21.54
C ARG A 93 0.93 0.45 20.23
N GLU A 94 1.68 -0.57 19.83
CA GLU A 94 1.38 -1.37 18.65
C GLU A 94 0.05 -2.13 18.81
N ALA A 95 -0.16 -2.80 19.94
CA ALA A 95 -1.40 -3.51 20.23
C ALA A 95 -2.62 -2.57 20.22
N ARG A 96 -2.48 -1.35 20.77
CA ARG A 96 -3.55 -0.33 20.72
C ARG A 96 -3.88 0.12 19.30
N LEU A 97 -2.86 0.33 18.46
CA LEU A 97 -3.05 0.69 17.05
C LEU A 97 -3.73 -0.44 16.28
N GLN A 98 -3.29 -1.68 16.47
CA GLN A 98 -3.89 -2.85 15.84
C GLN A 98 -5.36 -3.03 16.25
N ALA A 99 -5.67 -2.87 17.54
CA ALA A 99 -7.05 -2.93 18.03
C ALA A 99 -7.94 -1.83 17.43
N GLN A 100 -7.42 -0.60 17.32
CA GLN A 100 -8.16 0.51 16.70
C GLN A 100 -8.38 0.31 15.20
N LEU A 101 -7.37 -0.16 14.48
CA LEU A 101 -7.48 -0.47 13.05
C LEU A 101 -8.47 -1.62 12.80
N ALA A 102 -8.41 -2.68 13.61
CA ALA A 102 -9.35 -3.80 13.54
C ALA A 102 -10.80 -3.35 13.82
N ALA A 103 -11.01 -2.47 14.81
CA ALA A 103 -12.33 -1.91 15.09
C ALA A 103 -12.89 -1.05 13.93
N LEU A 104 -12.02 -0.49 13.09
CA LEU A 104 -12.37 0.25 11.89
C LEU A 104 -12.50 -0.66 10.64
N GLY A 105 -12.38 -1.98 10.80
CA GLY A 105 -12.50 -2.95 9.69
C GLY A 105 -11.25 -3.03 8.79
N VAL A 106 -10.11 -2.51 9.24
CA VAL A 106 -8.82 -2.66 8.55
C VAL A 106 -8.15 -3.93 9.09
N SER A 107 -8.09 -4.98 8.28
CA SER A 107 -7.24 -6.14 8.56
C SER A 107 -5.82 -5.87 8.09
N ALA A 108 -4.85 -6.25 8.93
CA ALA A 108 -3.42 -6.29 8.60
C ALA A 108 -3.11 -7.42 7.63
#